data_AF-A0A841J464-F1
#
_entry.id   AF-A0A841J464-F1
#
_cell.length_a   1.000
_cell.length_b   1.000
_cell.length_c   1.000
_cell.angle_alpha   90.00
_cell.angle_beta   90.00
_cell.angle_gamma   90.00
#
_symmetry.space_group_name_H-M   'P 1'
#
loop_
_entity.id
_entity.type
_entity.pdbx_description
1 polymer ?
#
loop_
_entity_poly.entity_id
_entity_poly.type
_entity_poly.pdbx_seq_one_letter_code
_entity_poly.pdbx_strand_id
1 'polypeptide(L)'
;MRHFGKAINAIIISGLMLTTATPAIAGKADRARQAIAEARGKIDAANKLGTSGNLPRLQAEAAAALRTAQEDLARGHKEDAIAQAHRASELADVAIGEGQKMTAEAERVRREEAQAAAANAQAEAAAANARADSAQQAAASAAADAAAARAAPPVALMAAPAPTTTTVTTETVKNASATTAKPRTVRKVVKRSTARAAPRAAVAERTTTTVTTTPAQ
;
A
#
# COMPACT_ATOMS: atom_id res chain seq x y z
N MET A 1 18.50 -13.98 -28.58
CA MET A 1 18.96 -12.94 -29.52
C MET A 1 18.01 -11.76 -29.41
N ARG A 2 18.58 -10.59 -29.11
CA ARG A 2 17.88 -9.32 -28.88
C ARG A 2 17.69 -8.62 -30.23
N HIS A 3 16.47 -8.23 -30.58
CA HIS A 3 16.23 -7.32 -31.69
C HIS A 3 15.70 -6.00 -31.16
N PHE A 4 16.62 -5.04 -31.03
CA PHE A 4 16.35 -3.61 -30.93
C PHE A 4 16.48 -2.98 -32.32
N GLY A 5 15.65 -1.97 -32.59
CA GLY A 5 15.80 -1.01 -33.68
C GLY A 5 14.70 -1.14 -34.73
N LYS A 6 14.04 -0.08 -35.19
CA LYS A 6 14.39 1.34 -35.21
C LYS A 6 13.13 2.21 -35.22
N ALA A 7 13.25 3.38 -34.59
CA ALA A 7 12.33 4.51 -34.64
C ALA A 7 12.41 5.25 -35.99
N ILE A 8 11.27 5.77 -36.48
CA ILE A 8 11.15 7.05 -37.22
C ILE A 8 9.70 7.55 -37.06
N ASN A 9 9.46 8.53 -36.19
CA ASN A 9 8.23 9.34 -36.21
C ASN A 9 8.64 10.79 -36.39
N ALA A 10 8.77 11.21 -37.65
CA ALA A 10 8.92 12.60 -38.03
C ALA A 10 7.53 13.20 -38.24
N ILE A 11 7.03 13.94 -37.23
CA ILE A 11 5.82 14.76 -37.38
C ILE A 11 6.28 16.16 -37.75
N ILE A 12 6.18 16.49 -39.04
CA ILE A 12 6.31 17.85 -39.56
C ILE A 12 4.99 18.55 -39.27
N ILE A 13 4.96 19.42 -38.27
CA ILE A 13 3.83 20.34 -38.04
C ILE A 13 4.05 21.55 -38.95
N SER A 14 3.50 21.47 -40.17
CA SER A 14 3.37 22.62 -41.04
C SER A 14 2.32 23.56 -40.46
N GLY A 15 2.76 24.73 -39.99
CA GLY A 15 1.89 25.81 -39.58
C GLY A 15 1.12 26.38 -40.77
N LEU A 16 -0.19 26.10 -40.81
CA LEU A 16 -1.11 26.80 -41.71
C LEU A 16 -1.72 27.98 -40.94
N MET A 17 -1.15 29.16 -41.15
CA MET A 17 -1.76 30.44 -40.82
C MET A 17 -3.06 30.61 -41.61
N LEU A 18 -4.20 30.38 -40.97
CA LEU A 18 -5.51 30.73 -41.53
C LEU A 18 -5.95 32.08 -40.95
N THR A 19 -5.56 33.15 -41.63
CA THR A 19 -6.09 34.50 -41.42
C THR A 19 -7.57 34.53 -41.80
N THR A 20 -8.46 34.36 -40.82
CA THR A 20 -9.91 34.49 -41.02
C THR A 20 -10.34 35.95 -40.80
N ALA A 21 -10.23 36.75 -41.86
CA ALA A 21 -11.03 37.98 -41.96
C ALA A 21 -12.52 37.55 -42.03
N THR A 22 -13.29 37.78 -40.96
CA THR A 22 -14.72 37.43 -40.90
C THR A 22 -15.61 38.69 -40.88
N PRO A 23 -16.73 38.71 -41.63
CA PRO A 23 -17.64 39.84 -41.69
C PRO A 23 -18.35 40.03 -40.34
N ALA A 24 -18.28 41.25 -39.81
CA ALA A 24 -18.32 41.53 -38.37
C ALA A 24 -19.72 41.55 -37.69
N ILE A 25 -20.84 41.21 -38.35
CA ILE A 25 -22.18 41.45 -37.77
C ILE A 25 -23.15 40.25 -37.82
N ALA A 26 -22.97 39.27 -38.71
CA ALA A 26 -23.86 38.10 -38.80
C ALA A 26 -23.44 36.87 -37.95
N GLY A 27 -22.22 36.83 -37.40
CA GLY A 27 -21.67 35.60 -36.78
C GLY A 27 -21.43 35.59 -35.26
N LYS A 28 -21.73 36.68 -34.53
CA LYS A 28 -21.38 36.79 -33.10
C LYS A 28 -22.21 35.87 -32.19
N ALA A 29 -23.51 35.74 -32.47
CA ALA A 29 -24.39 34.85 -31.72
C ALA A 29 -23.99 33.38 -31.91
N ASP A 30 -23.63 33.00 -33.14
CA ASP A 30 -23.17 31.64 -33.44
C ASP A 30 -21.79 31.37 -32.83
N ARG A 31 -20.88 32.35 -32.83
CA ARG A 31 -19.61 32.27 -32.10
C ARG A 31 -19.83 32.07 -30.60
N ALA A 32 -20.77 32.80 -29.99
CA ALA A 32 -21.09 32.63 -28.57
C ALA A 32 -21.65 31.23 -28.28
N ARG A 33 -22.55 30.72 -29.14
CA ARG A 33 -23.06 29.34 -29.02
C ARG A 33 -21.95 28.31 -29.16
N GLN A 34 -21.03 28.51 -30.11
CA GLN A 34 -19.87 27.64 -30.30
C GLN A 34 -18.96 27.64 -29.07
N ALA A 35 -18.64 28.82 -28.51
CA ALA A 35 -17.81 28.94 -27.32
C ALA A 35 -18.45 28.27 -26.10
N ILE A 36 -19.76 28.44 -25.89
CA ILE A 36 -20.51 27.76 -24.83
C ILE A 36 -20.52 26.24 -25.03
N ALA A 37 -20.67 25.77 -26.27
CA ALA A 37 -20.64 24.35 -26.57
C ALA A 37 -19.25 23.73 -26.31
N GLU A 38 -18.17 24.43 -26.68
CA GLU A 38 -16.80 24.02 -26.36
C GLU A 38 -16.57 23.95 -24.85
N ALA A 39 -16.92 25.03 -24.13
CA ALA A 39 -16.80 25.10 -22.67
C ALA A 39 -17.56 23.98 -21.97
N ARG A 40 -18.77 23.67 -22.45
CA ARG A 40 -19.56 22.54 -21.94
C ARG A 40 -18.85 21.21 -22.16
N GLY A 41 -18.32 20.97 -23.35
CA GLY A 41 -17.56 19.75 -23.66
C GLY A 41 -16.33 19.59 -22.76
N LYS A 42 -15.60 20.68 -22.49
CA LYS A 42 -14.46 20.69 -21.57
C LYS A 42 -14.87 20.43 -20.13
N ILE A 43 -15.95 21.07 -19.65
CA ILE A 43 -16.49 20.83 -18.31
C ILE A 43 -16.94 19.37 -18.15
N ASP A 44 -17.61 18.79 -19.15
CA ASP A 44 -18.01 17.38 -19.14
C ASP A 44 -16.79 16.45 -19.12
N ALA A 45 -15.71 16.78 -19.82
CA ALA A 45 -14.45 16.06 -19.73
C ALA A 45 -13.81 16.20 -18.34
N ALA A 46 -13.79 17.40 -17.77
CA ALA A 46 -13.27 17.66 -16.42
C ALA A 46 -14.06 16.89 -15.35
N ASN A 47 -15.38 16.78 -15.48
CA ASN A 47 -16.25 16.05 -14.55
C ASN A 47 -15.97 14.53 -14.55
N LYS A 48 -15.48 13.96 -15.65
CA LYS A 48 -15.10 12.54 -15.74
C LYS A 48 -13.82 12.21 -14.98
N LEU A 49 -13.00 13.20 -14.64
CA LEU A 49 -11.70 13.00 -13.98
C LEU A 49 -11.81 12.86 -12.45
N GLY A 50 -13.02 13.00 -11.88
CA GLY A 50 -13.30 12.72 -10.47
C GLY A 50 -13.43 13.97 -9.58
N THR A 51 -13.37 13.74 -8.27
CA THR A 51 -13.74 14.73 -7.22
C THR A 51 -12.65 14.98 -6.18
N SER A 52 -11.41 14.66 -6.51
CA SER A 52 -10.27 14.75 -5.58
C SER A 52 -9.66 16.15 -5.53
N GLY A 53 -9.15 16.55 -4.36
CA GLY A 53 -8.38 17.79 -4.19
C GLY A 53 -9.17 19.07 -4.50
N ASN A 54 -8.60 19.95 -5.31
CA ASN A 54 -9.19 21.23 -5.70
C ASN A 54 -10.14 21.13 -6.92
N LEU A 55 -10.24 19.94 -7.55
CA LEU A 55 -11.08 19.70 -8.73
C LEU A 55 -12.56 20.08 -8.52
N PRO A 56 -13.21 19.73 -7.40
CA PRO A 56 -14.62 20.08 -7.20
C PRO A 56 -14.86 21.59 -7.19
N ARG A 57 -13.88 22.36 -6.66
CA ARG A 57 -13.97 23.82 -6.63
C ARG A 57 -13.85 24.39 -8.04
N LEU A 58 -12.85 23.94 -8.81
CA LEU A 58 -12.66 24.37 -10.20
C LEU A 58 -13.86 23.98 -11.08
N GLN A 59 -14.40 22.78 -10.91
CA GLN A 59 -15.62 22.32 -11.60
C GLN A 59 -16.83 23.20 -11.27
N ALA A 60 -17.02 23.55 -9.99
CA ALA A 60 -18.11 24.42 -9.56
C ALA A 60 -17.98 25.84 -10.13
N GLU A 61 -16.77 26.40 -10.13
CA GLU A 61 -16.47 27.72 -10.70
C GLU A 61 -16.67 27.73 -12.22
N ALA A 62 -16.21 26.68 -12.94
CA ALA A 62 -16.41 26.53 -14.38
C ALA A 62 -17.91 26.41 -14.73
N ALA A 63 -18.66 25.62 -13.96
CA ALA A 63 -20.11 25.46 -14.14
C ALA A 63 -20.89 26.74 -13.81
N ALA A 64 -20.42 27.56 -12.87
CA ALA A 64 -20.99 28.88 -12.59
C ALA A 64 -20.75 29.85 -13.76
N ALA A 65 -19.51 29.94 -14.25
CA ALA A 65 -19.17 30.78 -15.41
C ALA A 65 -19.95 30.38 -16.67
N LEU A 66 -20.15 29.07 -16.91
CA LEU A 66 -20.95 28.59 -18.04
C LEU A 66 -22.43 29.02 -17.93
N ARG A 67 -23.02 28.98 -16.73
CA ARG A 67 -24.39 29.46 -16.52
C ARG A 67 -24.50 30.96 -16.77
N THR A 68 -23.55 31.76 -16.27
CA THR A 68 -23.50 33.19 -16.56
C THR A 68 -23.37 33.46 -18.07
N ALA A 69 -22.52 32.70 -18.78
CA ALA A 69 -22.39 32.82 -20.23
C ALA A 69 -23.70 32.53 -20.98
N GLN A 70 -24.47 31.53 -20.53
CA GLN A 70 -25.78 31.20 -21.09
C GLN A 70 -26.81 32.30 -20.83
N GLU A 71 -26.81 32.88 -19.63
CA GLU A 71 -27.67 34.00 -19.25
C GLU A 71 -27.34 35.26 -20.06
N ASP A 72 -26.05 35.58 -20.22
CA ASP A 72 -25.59 36.72 -21.04
C ASP A 72 -25.99 36.54 -22.51
N LEU A 73 -25.86 35.33 -23.06
CA LEU A 73 -26.31 35.03 -24.41
C LEU A 73 -27.82 35.18 -24.56
N ALA A 74 -28.61 34.70 -23.58
CA ALA A 74 -30.05 34.84 -23.57
C ALA A 74 -30.50 36.31 -23.45
N ARG A 75 -29.75 37.13 -22.73
CA ARG A 75 -29.95 38.58 -22.61
C ARG A 75 -29.42 39.38 -23.82
N GLY A 76 -28.72 38.73 -24.76
CA GLY A 76 -28.17 39.35 -25.96
C GLY A 76 -26.76 39.94 -25.81
N HIS A 77 -26.14 39.79 -24.64
CA HIS A 77 -24.76 40.20 -24.34
C HIS A 77 -23.75 39.17 -24.89
N LYS A 78 -23.60 39.14 -26.21
CA LYS A 78 -22.82 38.10 -26.93
C LYS A 78 -21.33 38.13 -26.56
N GLU A 79 -20.74 39.32 -26.37
CA GLU A 79 -19.31 39.44 -26.02
C GLU A 79 -19.05 38.98 -24.58
N ASP A 80 -19.92 39.36 -23.64
CA ASP A 80 -19.84 38.91 -22.24
C ASP A 80 -20.03 37.39 -22.16
N ALA A 81 -20.97 36.84 -22.93
CA ALA A 81 -21.17 35.40 -23.06
C ALA A 81 -19.92 34.68 -23.57
N ILE A 82 -19.24 35.23 -24.58
CA ILE A 82 -17.98 34.67 -25.11
C ILE A 82 -16.89 34.73 -24.04
N ALA A 83 -16.72 35.86 -23.36
CA ALA A 83 -15.72 36.02 -22.31
C ALA A 83 -15.94 35.03 -21.15
N GLN A 84 -17.19 34.86 -20.72
CA GLN A 84 -17.53 33.93 -19.64
C GLN A 84 -17.41 32.46 -20.09
N ALA A 85 -17.71 32.15 -21.34
CA ALA A 85 -17.47 30.81 -21.89
C ALA A 85 -15.97 30.49 -21.94
N HIS A 86 -15.11 31.44 -22.32
CA HIS A 86 -13.66 31.24 -22.29
C HIS A 86 -13.14 31.05 -20.86
N ARG A 87 -13.60 31.87 -19.89
CA ARG A 87 -13.28 31.67 -18.47
C ARG A 87 -13.68 30.26 -18.00
N ALA A 88 -14.86 29.79 -18.39
CA ALA A 88 -15.32 28.44 -18.07
C ALA A 88 -14.41 27.35 -18.69
N SER A 89 -14.00 27.53 -19.95
CA SER A 89 -13.04 26.65 -20.64
C SER A 89 -11.69 26.61 -19.95
N GLU A 90 -11.12 27.77 -19.57
CA GLU A 90 -9.83 27.86 -18.88
C GLU A 90 -9.86 27.13 -17.53
N LEU A 91 -10.92 27.35 -16.74
CA LEU A 91 -11.10 26.64 -15.46
C LEU A 91 -11.24 25.13 -15.66
N ALA A 92 -11.94 24.70 -16.71
CA ALA A 92 -12.06 23.28 -17.05
C ALA A 92 -10.71 22.69 -17.51
N ASP A 93 -9.92 23.42 -18.30
CA ASP A 93 -8.60 22.96 -18.75
C ASP A 93 -7.62 22.84 -17.56
N VAL A 94 -7.66 23.78 -16.60
CA VAL A 94 -6.90 23.69 -15.34
C VAL A 94 -7.34 22.45 -14.54
N ALA A 95 -8.65 22.22 -14.41
CA ALA A 95 -9.17 21.03 -13.73
C ALA A 95 -8.73 19.74 -14.43
N ILE A 96 -8.71 19.71 -15.77
CA ILE A 96 -8.23 18.56 -16.53
C ILE A 96 -6.75 18.30 -16.26
N GLY A 97 -5.91 19.34 -16.30
CA GLY A 97 -4.49 19.23 -16.01
C GLY A 97 -4.21 18.74 -14.58
N GLU A 98 -4.89 19.31 -13.58
CA GLU A 98 -4.78 18.86 -12.19
C GLU A 98 -5.23 17.40 -12.02
N GLY A 99 -6.34 17.00 -12.64
CA GLY A 99 -6.87 15.65 -12.56
C GLY A 99 -5.96 14.60 -13.21
N GLN A 100 -5.39 14.92 -14.36
CA GLN A 100 -4.39 14.08 -15.02
C GLN A 100 -3.13 13.92 -14.18
N LYS A 101 -2.64 15.02 -13.58
CA LYS A 101 -1.49 14.98 -12.68
C LYS A 101 -1.75 14.09 -11.47
N MET A 102 -2.90 14.24 -10.82
CA MET A 102 -3.27 13.39 -9.68
C MET A 102 -3.38 11.91 -10.07
N THR A 103 -3.94 11.60 -11.23
CA THR A 103 -4.04 10.23 -11.73
C THR A 103 -2.65 9.64 -11.98
N ALA A 104 -1.77 10.40 -12.63
CA ALA A 104 -0.39 9.98 -12.87
C ALA A 104 0.38 9.78 -11.55
N GLU A 105 0.22 10.66 -10.57
CA GLU A 105 0.82 10.50 -9.24
C GLU A 105 0.29 9.25 -8.52
N ALA A 106 -1.02 9.01 -8.55
CA ALA A 106 -1.62 7.82 -7.96
C ALA A 106 -1.13 6.53 -8.63
N GLU A 107 -0.96 6.52 -9.95
CA GLU A 107 -0.36 5.37 -10.65
C GLU A 107 1.10 5.15 -10.28
N ARG A 108 1.89 6.22 -10.10
CA ARG A 108 3.28 6.11 -9.64
C ARG A 108 3.35 5.49 -8.26
N VAL A 109 2.55 5.98 -7.31
CA VAL A 109 2.48 5.41 -5.96
C VAL A 109 2.09 3.93 -6.00
N ARG A 110 1.06 3.56 -6.78
CA ARG A 110 0.66 2.14 -6.91
C ARG A 110 1.79 1.26 -7.48
N ARG A 111 2.57 1.77 -8.43
CA ARG A 111 3.71 1.03 -8.99
C ARG A 111 4.82 0.86 -7.96
N GLU A 112 5.13 1.90 -7.19
CA GLU A 112 6.12 1.85 -6.12
C GLU A 112 5.69 0.88 -5.01
N GLU A 113 4.42 0.91 -4.60
CA GLU A 113 3.85 -0.04 -3.64
C GLU A 113 3.92 -1.48 -4.16
N ALA A 114 3.58 -1.72 -5.43
CA ALA A 114 3.68 -3.03 -6.04
C ALA A 114 5.13 -3.54 -6.10
N GLN A 115 6.09 -2.67 -6.40
CA GLN A 115 7.52 -3.01 -6.41
C GLN A 115 8.02 -3.33 -4.99
N ALA A 116 7.63 -2.54 -3.99
CA ALA A 116 7.99 -2.79 -2.60
C ALA A 116 7.39 -4.12 -2.10
N ALA A 117 6.12 -4.39 -2.43
CA ALA A 117 5.47 -5.67 -2.11
C ALA A 117 6.19 -6.86 -2.77
N ALA A 118 6.59 -6.73 -4.03
CA ALA A 118 7.35 -7.76 -4.73
C ALA A 118 8.73 -8.02 -4.11
N ALA A 119 9.46 -6.96 -3.73
CA ALA A 119 10.75 -7.08 -3.06
C ALA A 119 10.62 -7.77 -1.68
N ASN A 120 9.59 -7.41 -0.91
CA ASN A 120 9.30 -8.06 0.37
C ASN A 120 8.99 -9.55 0.20
N ALA A 121 8.16 -9.91 -0.79
CA ALA A 121 7.86 -11.30 -1.09
C ALA A 121 9.10 -12.11 -1.50
N GLN A 122 10.01 -11.51 -2.28
CA GLN A 122 11.29 -12.14 -2.64
C GLN A 122 12.18 -12.36 -1.41
N ALA A 123 12.26 -11.39 -0.50
CA ALA A 123 13.03 -11.51 0.73
C ALA A 123 12.46 -12.61 1.64
N GLU A 124 11.14 -12.70 1.77
CA GLU A 124 10.47 -13.75 2.53
C GLU A 124 10.72 -15.14 1.94
N ALA A 125 10.66 -15.27 0.61
CA ALA A 125 10.96 -16.52 -0.08
C ALA A 125 12.42 -16.94 0.14
N ALA A 126 13.38 -16.02 0.04
CA ALA A 126 14.78 -16.29 0.32
C ALA A 126 15.02 -16.74 1.77
N ALA A 127 14.38 -16.08 2.74
CA ALA A 127 14.45 -16.45 4.15
C ALA A 127 13.80 -17.82 4.44
N ALA A 128 12.73 -18.16 3.72
CA ALA A 128 12.11 -19.48 3.81
C ALA A 128 13.05 -20.58 3.25
N ASN A 129 13.67 -20.34 2.10
CA ASN A 129 14.62 -21.28 1.50
C ASN A 129 15.84 -21.50 2.40
N ALA A 130 16.42 -20.43 2.96
CA ALA A 130 17.55 -20.56 3.89
C ALA A 130 17.20 -21.40 5.14
N ARG A 131 15.97 -21.24 5.67
CA ARG A 131 15.49 -22.08 6.77
C ARG A 131 15.31 -23.54 6.36
N ALA A 132 14.79 -23.78 5.16
CA ALA A 132 14.65 -25.13 4.62
C ALA A 132 16.02 -25.82 4.47
N ASP A 133 17.01 -25.13 3.90
CA ASP A 133 18.38 -25.64 3.75
C ASP A 133 19.01 -25.96 5.12
N SER A 134 18.83 -25.08 6.11
CA SER A 134 19.32 -25.32 7.47
C SER A 134 18.67 -26.55 8.13
N ALA A 135 17.37 -26.76 7.92
CA ALA A 135 16.66 -27.92 8.44
C ALA A 135 17.12 -29.21 7.74
N GLN A 136 17.39 -29.17 6.44
CA GLN A 136 17.93 -30.31 5.70
C GLN A 136 19.33 -30.69 6.21
N GLN A 137 20.19 -29.72 6.47
CA GLN A 137 21.52 -29.95 7.03
C GLN A 137 21.45 -30.57 8.43
N ALA A 138 20.58 -30.04 9.30
CA ALA A 138 20.37 -30.58 10.64
C ALA A 138 19.78 -32.01 10.62
N ALA A 139 18.87 -32.30 9.68
CA ALA A 139 18.35 -33.64 9.49
C ALA A 139 19.44 -34.61 9.00
N ALA A 140 20.32 -34.18 8.09
CA ALA A 140 21.43 -34.98 7.61
C ALA A 140 22.45 -35.27 8.71
N SER A 141 22.80 -34.29 9.56
CA SER A 141 23.70 -34.51 10.69
C SER A 141 23.10 -35.47 11.72
N ALA A 142 21.83 -35.29 12.08
CA ALA A 142 21.13 -36.19 13.01
C ALA A 142 21.05 -37.63 12.47
N ALA A 143 20.86 -37.79 11.16
CA ALA A 143 20.88 -39.11 10.51
C ALA A 143 22.27 -39.76 10.58
N ALA A 144 23.34 -38.98 10.39
CA ALA A 144 24.72 -39.46 10.52
C ALA A 144 25.04 -39.87 11.97
N ASP A 145 24.65 -39.06 12.95
CA ASP A 145 24.84 -39.36 14.38
C ASP A 145 24.08 -40.63 14.79
N ALA A 146 22.83 -40.79 14.32
CA ALA A 146 22.04 -41.99 14.56
C ALA A 146 22.67 -43.25 13.91
N ALA A 147 23.28 -43.11 12.73
CA ALA A 147 24.01 -44.20 12.10
C ALA A 147 25.28 -44.56 12.88
N ALA A 148 26.04 -43.57 13.36
CA ALA A 148 27.23 -43.78 14.18
C ALA A 148 26.89 -44.48 15.51
N ALA A 149 25.81 -44.07 16.19
CA ALA A 149 25.35 -44.70 17.42
C ALA A 149 24.95 -46.18 17.21
N ARG A 150 24.40 -46.54 16.04
CA ARG A 150 24.07 -47.94 15.69
C ARG A 150 25.29 -48.78 15.34
N ALA A 151 26.35 -48.17 14.81
CA ALA A 151 27.59 -48.85 14.45
C ALA A 151 28.55 -49.05 15.64
N ALA A 152 28.31 -48.38 16.77
CA ALA A 152 29.11 -48.55 17.97
C ALA A 152 28.95 -49.98 18.53
N PRO A 153 30.06 -50.71 18.79
CA PRO A 153 29.99 -52.06 19.34
C PRO A 153 29.33 -52.04 20.73
N PRO A 154 28.54 -53.07 21.09
CA PRO A 154 27.94 -53.16 22.41
C PRO A 154 29.05 -53.19 23.45
N VAL A 155 29.08 -52.19 24.32
CA VAL A 155 29.96 -52.16 25.49
C VAL A 155 29.59 -53.37 26.35
N ALA A 156 30.50 -54.34 26.43
CA ALA A 156 30.37 -55.46 27.36
C ALA A 156 30.41 -54.89 28.78
N LEU A 157 29.30 -54.98 29.50
CA LEU A 157 29.21 -54.66 30.93
C LEU A 157 30.16 -55.59 31.69
N MET A 158 31.36 -55.09 32.03
CA MET A 158 32.19 -55.70 33.06
C MET A 158 31.61 -55.33 34.41
N ALA A 159 31.23 -56.35 35.19
CA ALA A 159 30.70 -56.34 36.55
C ALA A 159 30.75 -55.01 37.33
N ALA A 160 29.56 -54.50 37.68
CA ALA A 160 29.33 -53.35 38.53
C ALA A 160 29.83 -53.53 39.99
N PRO A 161 30.72 -52.67 40.51
CA PRO A 161 30.88 -52.38 41.94
C PRO A 161 29.65 -51.66 42.52
N ALA A 162 29.36 -51.93 43.80
CA ALA A 162 28.19 -51.47 44.54
C ALA A 162 27.90 -49.94 44.47
N PRO A 163 26.63 -49.51 44.45
CA PRO A 163 26.26 -48.11 44.24
C PRO A 163 26.48 -47.24 45.49
N THR A 164 27.30 -46.20 45.36
CA THR A 164 27.36 -45.06 46.28
C THR A 164 26.24 -44.06 45.97
N THR A 165 25.52 -43.63 47.00
CA THR A 165 24.38 -42.70 46.91
C THR A 165 24.86 -41.25 46.91
N THR A 166 24.50 -40.46 45.90
CA THR A 166 24.77 -39.01 45.85
C THR A 166 23.47 -38.26 45.64
N THR A 167 23.09 -37.41 46.60
CA THR A 167 21.87 -36.58 46.53
C THR A 167 22.21 -35.25 45.86
N VAL A 168 21.59 -34.97 44.72
CA VAL A 168 21.72 -33.67 44.03
C VAL A 168 20.39 -32.93 44.12
N THR A 169 20.39 -31.77 44.76
CA THR A 169 19.25 -30.85 44.82
C THR A 169 19.45 -29.76 43.77
N THR A 170 18.59 -29.71 42.76
CA THR A 170 18.55 -28.59 41.80
C THR A 170 17.23 -27.85 41.94
N GLU A 171 17.32 -26.56 42.29
CA GLU A 171 16.17 -25.65 42.30
C GLU A 171 16.11 -24.89 40.97
N THR A 172 14.98 -24.95 40.27
CA THR A 172 14.74 -24.16 39.06
C THR A 172 13.56 -23.23 39.29
N VAL A 173 13.82 -21.92 39.31
CA VAL A 173 12.77 -20.89 39.42
C VAL A 173 12.32 -20.51 38.01
N LYS A 174 11.08 -20.84 37.64
CA LYS A 174 10.48 -20.39 36.38
C LYS A 174 9.65 -19.14 36.64
N ASN A 175 10.21 -17.97 36.33
CA ASN A 175 9.42 -16.75 36.28
C ASN A 175 8.54 -16.78 35.03
N ALA A 176 7.23 -16.85 35.20
CA ALA A 176 6.28 -16.67 34.11
C ALA A 176 6.29 -15.20 33.69
N SER A 177 6.84 -14.91 32.51
CA SER A 177 6.73 -13.58 31.91
C SER A 177 5.26 -13.24 31.68
N ALA A 178 4.84 -12.10 32.22
CA ALA A 178 3.51 -11.55 32.01
C ALA A 178 3.28 -11.29 30.51
N THR A 179 2.28 -11.95 29.94
CA THR A 179 1.85 -11.72 28.56
C THR A 179 1.30 -10.29 28.44
N THR A 180 1.97 -9.43 27.68
CA THR A 180 1.46 -8.09 27.38
C THR A 180 0.31 -8.23 26.38
N ALA A 181 -0.92 -7.93 26.82
CA ALA A 181 -2.11 -7.93 25.97
C ALA A 181 -2.01 -6.82 24.91
N LYS A 182 -2.19 -7.17 23.62
CA LYS A 182 -2.32 -6.19 22.52
C LYS A 182 -3.62 -5.37 22.68
N PRO A 183 -3.61 -4.04 22.50
CA PRO A 183 -4.83 -3.25 22.49
C PRO A 183 -5.64 -3.52 21.22
N ARG A 184 -6.91 -3.90 21.41
CA ARG A 184 -7.93 -3.97 20.36
C ARG A 184 -8.42 -2.56 20.05
N THR A 185 -8.24 -2.09 18.82
CA THR A 185 -8.84 -0.83 18.35
C THR A 185 -10.36 -1.00 18.23
N VAL A 186 -11.10 -0.30 19.09
CA VAL A 186 -12.58 -0.22 19.01
C VAL A 186 -12.94 1.18 18.51
N ARG A 187 -13.73 1.23 17.42
CA ARG A 187 -14.26 2.48 16.85
C ARG A 187 -15.19 3.18 17.84
N LYS A 188 -15.03 4.50 17.93
CA LYS A 188 -15.70 5.44 18.84
C LYS A 188 -17.23 5.44 18.65
N VAL A 189 -17.98 5.06 19.69
CA VAL A 189 -19.27 5.65 20.06
C VAL A 189 -19.18 6.05 21.54
N VAL A 190 -19.84 7.16 21.87
CA VAL A 190 -19.60 8.10 22.95
C VAL A 190 -19.91 7.56 24.37
N LYS A 191 -19.03 7.92 25.33
CA LYS A 191 -19.17 7.95 26.81
C LYS A 191 -19.44 6.62 27.55
N ARG A 192 -18.38 6.03 28.16
CA ARG A 192 -18.45 5.45 29.51
C ARG A 192 -17.06 5.32 30.17
N SER A 193 -17.05 5.54 31.48
CA SER A 193 -15.95 5.70 32.42
C SER A 193 -14.88 4.60 32.46
N THR A 194 -13.65 5.02 32.77
CA THR A 194 -12.48 4.20 33.07
C THR A 194 -12.64 3.41 34.37
N ALA A 195 -12.55 2.08 34.30
CA ALA A 195 -12.19 1.22 35.43
C ALA A 195 -10.97 0.39 35.03
N ARG A 196 -9.82 0.71 35.64
CA ARG A 196 -8.55 0.00 35.48
C ARG A 196 -8.64 -1.29 36.30
N ALA A 197 -8.73 -2.44 35.64
CA ALA A 197 -8.65 -3.73 36.31
C ALA A 197 -7.23 -3.92 36.90
N ALA A 198 -7.15 -4.21 38.19
CA ALA A 198 -5.89 -4.54 38.87
C ALA A 198 -5.38 -5.94 38.43
N PRO A 199 -4.07 -6.13 38.24
CA PRO A 199 -3.53 -7.44 37.91
C PRO A 199 -3.59 -8.39 39.12
N ARG A 200 -4.01 -9.62 38.84
CA ARG A 200 -4.17 -10.74 39.80
C ARG A 200 -2.79 -11.29 40.20
N ALA A 201 -2.60 -11.58 41.49
CA ALA A 201 -1.35 -12.07 42.05
C ALA A 201 -0.90 -13.40 41.43
N ALA A 202 0.40 -13.51 41.13
CA ALA A 202 1.04 -14.71 40.62
C ALA A 202 1.16 -15.76 41.74
N VAL A 203 0.64 -16.97 41.50
CA VAL A 203 0.83 -18.13 42.37
C VAL A 203 2.13 -18.81 41.97
N ALA A 204 3.06 -18.98 42.90
CA ALA A 204 4.28 -19.75 42.70
C ALA A 204 3.98 -21.22 43.02
N GLU A 205 4.05 -22.09 42.02
CA GLU A 205 3.99 -23.55 42.21
C GLU A 205 5.41 -24.08 42.43
N ARG A 206 5.62 -24.82 43.52
CA ARG A 206 6.88 -25.49 43.85
C ARG A 206 6.76 -26.96 43.47
N THR A 207 7.56 -27.41 42.52
CA THR A 207 7.67 -28.83 42.16
C THR A 207 9.00 -29.37 42.65
N THR A 208 8.94 -30.33 43.58
CA THR A 208 10.10 -31.08 44.05
C THR A 208 10.18 -32.39 43.26
N THR A 209 11.29 -32.60 42.56
CA THR A 209 11.57 -33.88 41.88
C THR A 209 12.77 -34.54 42.53
N THR A 210 12.56 -35.70 43.15
CA THR A 210 13.64 -36.55 43.64
C THR A 210 14.07 -37.49 42.52
N VAL A 211 15.31 -37.38 42.07
CA VAL A 211 15.89 -38.32 41.10
C VAL A 211 16.87 -39.22 41.82
N THR A 212 16.52 -40.51 41.91
CA THR A 212 17.44 -41.56 42.36
C THR A 212 18.20 -42.05 41.15
N THR A 213 19.42 -41.59 40.97
CA THR A 213 20.31 -42.12 39.93
C THR A 213 21.20 -43.18 40.56
N THR A 214 20.93 -44.44 40.26
CA THR A 214 21.90 -45.51 40.50
C THR A 214 23.00 -45.33 39.45
N PRO A 215 24.26 -45.02 39.83
CA PRO A 215 25.33 -44.96 38.85
C PRO A 215 25.48 -46.36 38.27
N ALA A 216 25.23 -46.49 36.96
CA ALA A 216 25.53 -47.71 36.23
C ALA A 216 27.05 -47.84 36.19
N GLN A 217 27.57 -48.85 36.87
CA GLN A 217 28.84 -49.45 36.51
C GLN A 217 28.55 -50.67 35.64
#